data_AF-A0A535KIZ3-F1
#
_entry.id   AF-A0A535KIZ3-F1
#
_cell.length_a   1.000
_cell.length_b   1.000
_cell.length_c   1.000
_cell.angle_alpha   90.00
_cell.angle_beta   90.00
_cell.angle_gamma   90.00
#
_symmetry.space_group_name_H-M   'P 1'
#
loop_
_entity.id
_entity.type
_entity.pdbx_description
1 polymer ?
#
loop_
_entity_poly.entity_id
_entity_poly.type
_entity_poly.pdbx_seq_one_letter_code
_entity_poly.pdbx_strand_id
1 'polypeptide(L)'
;MYDGFDSLPDDIQSRITSLIEPSDPEAWVRSPIQALDGRSFLEAINSDDGEKTVAHYFDSVETFERPTLQPGPENLRQIFHFDDADLDSNRAGLLSAAQRSRLWRQDVLKMLGAAVCLVAGVMFNVALLAGWMTAHGRGAALGVSLILVGLILAVWSAETWLDLMPGSVLTAEGYLRPTERIVSGRYGPSTIYCIEIGNQTFDVPMAAHDAIREGKRRLYYLHRTRTVLSVDPPEK
;
A
#
# COMPACT_ATOMS: atom_id res chain seq x y z
N MET A 1 26.40 -15.23 -26.05
CA MET A 1 25.63 -14.81 -27.23
C MET A 1 24.46 -15.75 -27.34
N TYR A 2 23.25 -15.21 -27.34
CA TYR A 2 21.98 -15.93 -27.33
C TYR A 2 21.54 -16.20 -28.77
N ASP A 3 21.12 -17.42 -29.09
CA ASP A 3 20.78 -17.89 -30.45
C ASP A 3 19.29 -18.25 -30.63
N GLY A 4 18.52 -18.27 -29.54
CA GLY A 4 17.09 -18.54 -29.50
C GLY A 4 16.47 -18.14 -28.16
N PHE A 5 15.15 -18.27 -28.04
CA PHE A 5 14.41 -17.96 -26.81
C PHE A 5 14.88 -18.81 -25.63
N ASP A 6 15.06 -20.12 -25.84
CA ASP A 6 15.51 -21.08 -24.82
C ASP A 6 16.95 -20.82 -24.31
N SER A 7 17.72 -20.02 -25.05
CA SER A 7 19.08 -19.64 -24.65
C SER A 7 19.12 -18.42 -23.73
N LEU A 8 18.02 -17.65 -23.66
CA LEU A 8 17.92 -16.43 -22.84
C LEU A 8 17.94 -16.79 -21.34
N PRO A 9 18.35 -15.86 -20.46
CA PRO A 9 18.15 -16.01 -19.02
C PRO A 9 16.69 -16.26 -18.65
N ASP A 10 16.44 -17.12 -17.65
CA ASP A 10 15.09 -17.53 -17.23
C ASP A 10 14.17 -16.35 -16.88
N ASP A 11 14.72 -15.29 -16.29
CA ASP A 11 13.98 -14.08 -15.93
C ASP A 11 13.49 -13.32 -17.18
N ILE A 12 14.30 -13.27 -18.23
CA ILE A 12 13.93 -12.65 -19.51
C ILE A 12 12.86 -13.50 -20.22
N GLN A 13 13.02 -14.83 -20.23
CA GLN A 13 12.02 -15.74 -20.79
C GLN A 13 10.66 -15.55 -20.09
N SER A 14 10.68 -15.47 -18.76
CA SER A 14 9.48 -15.27 -17.94
C SER A 14 8.82 -13.91 -18.23
N ARG A 15 9.59 -12.83 -18.35
CA ARG A 15 9.06 -11.49 -18.69
C ARG A 15 8.46 -11.44 -20.09
N ILE A 16 9.09 -12.04 -21.10
CA ILE A 16 8.52 -12.10 -22.46
C ILE A 16 7.18 -12.84 -22.44
N THR A 17 7.12 -13.98 -21.76
CA THR A 17 5.90 -14.82 -21.73
C THR A 17 4.77 -14.15 -20.97
N SER A 18 5.07 -13.40 -19.92
CA SER A 18 4.05 -12.80 -19.02
C SER A 18 3.61 -11.39 -19.41
N LEU A 19 4.50 -10.58 -20.01
CA LEU A 19 4.17 -9.23 -20.45
C LEU A 19 3.63 -9.28 -21.89
N ILE A 20 4.45 -9.74 -22.83
CA ILE A 20 4.15 -9.66 -24.26
C ILE A 20 3.11 -10.71 -24.71
N GLU A 21 3.04 -11.84 -24.01
CA GLU A 21 2.19 -13.01 -24.33
C GLU A 21 2.24 -13.43 -25.83
N PRO A 22 3.43 -13.60 -26.45
CA PRO A 22 3.51 -13.93 -27.87
C PRO A 22 3.00 -15.35 -28.13
N SER A 23 2.26 -15.54 -29.22
CA SER A 23 1.78 -16.87 -29.62
C SER A 23 2.90 -17.86 -29.98
N ASP A 24 4.06 -17.34 -30.38
CA ASP A 24 5.28 -18.08 -30.67
C ASP A 24 6.50 -17.25 -30.19
N PRO A 25 6.99 -17.51 -28.95
CA PRO A 25 8.12 -16.77 -28.39
C PRO A 25 9.41 -16.88 -29.22
N GLU A 26 9.66 -18.03 -29.84
CA GLU A 26 10.87 -18.28 -30.63
C GLU A 26 10.88 -17.46 -31.93
N ALA A 27 9.74 -17.41 -32.63
CA ALA A 27 9.59 -16.54 -33.79
C ALA A 27 9.61 -15.05 -33.41
N TRP A 28 9.03 -14.70 -32.25
CA TRP A 28 8.96 -13.31 -31.78
C TRP A 28 10.34 -12.72 -31.47
N VAL A 29 11.21 -13.43 -30.75
CA VAL A 29 12.55 -12.89 -30.39
C VAL A 29 13.46 -12.64 -31.60
N ARG A 30 13.17 -13.29 -32.73
CA ARG A 30 13.85 -13.12 -34.02
C ARG A 30 13.20 -12.06 -34.92
N SER A 31 11.98 -11.64 -34.60
CA SER A 31 11.23 -10.69 -35.41
C SER A 31 11.69 -9.25 -35.15
N PRO A 32 11.76 -8.37 -36.16
CA PRO A 32 12.04 -6.95 -35.99
C PRO A 32 11.02 -6.27 -35.07
N ILE A 33 11.50 -5.56 -34.04
CA ILE A 33 10.65 -4.81 -33.09
C ILE A 33 10.87 -3.32 -33.32
N GLN A 34 9.79 -2.59 -33.64
CA GLN A 34 9.88 -1.16 -33.95
C GLN A 34 10.46 -0.33 -32.80
N ALA A 35 10.14 -0.68 -31.54
CA ALA A 35 10.67 -0.01 -30.35
C ALA A 35 12.17 -0.26 -30.10
N LEU A 36 12.78 -1.21 -30.81
CA LEU A 36 14.21 -1.52 -30.78
C LEU A 36 14.93 -1.02 -32.05
N ASP A 37 14.41 0.04 -32.68
CA ASP A 37 14.89 0.60 -33.94
C ASP A 37 14.85 -0.40 -35.11
N GLY A 38 13.88 -1.32 -35.08
CA GLY A 38 13.72 -2.37 -36.10
C GLY A 38 14.69 -3.55 -35.95
N ARG A 39 15.48 -3.60 -34.87
CA ARG A 39 16.26 -4.79 -34.52
C ARG A 39 15.36 -5.87 -33.92
N SER A 40 15.77 -7.11 -34.06
CA SER A 40 15.16 -8.21 -33.28
C SER A 40 15.57 -8.13 -31.81
N PHE A 41 14.80 -8.79 -30.94
CA PHE A 41 15.14 -8.88 -29.52
C PHE A 41 16.52 -9.54 -29.31
N LEU A 42 16.82 -10.60 -30.07
CA LEU A 42 18.13 -11.28 -30.04
C LEU A 42 19.28 -10.38 -30.49
N GLU A 43 19.08 -9.55 -31.51
CA GLU A 43 20.09 -8.57 -31.95
C GLU A 43 20.33 -7.49 -30.89
N ALA A 44 19.27 -7.02 -30.23
CA ALA A 44 19.38 -6.03 -29.17
C ALA A 44 20.15 -6.58 -27.97
N ILE A 45 19.77 -7.75 -27.43
CA ILE A 45 20.39 -8.32 -26.24
C ILE A 45 21.85 -8.77 -26.46
N ASN A 46 22.23 -9.13 -27.69
CA ASN A 46 23.60 -9.52 -28.02
C ASN A 46 24.52 -8.34 -28.34
N SER A 47 24.02 -7.10 -28.33
CA SER A 47 24.85 -5.90 -28.49
C SER A 47 25.65 -5.58 -27.22
N ASP A 48 26.68 -4.73 -27.34
CA ASP A 48 27.53 -4.34 -26.21
C ASP A 48 26.74 -3.71 -25.05
N ASP A 49 25.60 -3.06 -25.34
CA ASP A 49 24.66 -2.47 -24.38
C ASP A 49 23.34 -3.26 -24.27
N GLY A 50 23.37 -4.56 -24.57
CA GLY A 50 22.16 -5.35 -24.79
C GLY A 50 21.25 -5.48 -23.58
N GLU A 51 21.82 -5.75 -22.39
CA GLU A 51 21.05 -5.82 -21.14
C GLU A 51 20.31 -4.52 -20.83
N LYS A 52 20.99 -3.38 -21.01
CA LYS A 52 20.41 -2.06 -20.75
C LYS A 52 19.30 -1.72 -21.75
N THR A 53 19.51 -2.08 -23.02
CA THR A 53 18.53 -1.87 -24.10
C THR A 53 17.26 -2.68 -23.85
N VAL A 54 17.41 -3.96 -23.49
CA VAL A 54 16.29 -4.85 -23.18
C VAL A 54 15.56 -4.41 -21.91
N ALA A 55 16.28 -3.99 -20.86
CA ALA A 55 15.67 -3.46 -19.65
C ALA A 55 14.79 -2.23 -19.96
N HIS A 56 15.31 -1.28 -20.73
CA HIS A 56 14.57 -0.09 -21.16
C HIS A 56 13.34 -0.44 -22.01
N TYR A 57 13.45 -1.46 -22.87
CA TYR A 57 12.33 -1.95 -23.66
C TYR A 57 11.22 -2.52 -22.79
N PHE A 58 11.54 -3.38 -21.81
CA PHE A 58 10.52 -3.92 -20.91
C PHE A 58 9.87 -2.83 -20.05
N ASP A 59 10.64 -1.86 -19.55
CA ASP A 59 10.08 -0.72 -18.80
C ASP A 59 9.09 0.07 -19.67
N SER A 60 9.39 0.23 -20.96
CA SER A 60 8.49 0.88 -21.92
C SER A 60 7.21 0.05 -22.14
N VAL A 61 7.34 -1.25 -22.37
CA VAL A 61 6.19 -2.17 -22.54
C VAL A 61 5.30 -2.17 -21.30
N GLU A 62 5.88 -2.31 -20.11
CA GLU A 62 5.13 -2.30 -18.84
C GLU A 62 4.37 -0.98 -18.65
N THR A 63 4.94 0.14 -19.12
CA THR A 63 4.30 1.46 -19.13
C THR A 63 3.13 1.55 -20.12
N PHE A 64 3.15 0.79 -21.21
CA PHE A 64 2.09 0.76 -22.24
C PHE A 64 0.98 -0.25 -21.94
N GLU A 65 1.31 -1.45 -21.47
CA GLU A 65 0.38 -2.54 -21.16
C GLU A 65 -0.36 -2.36 -19.85
N ARG A 66 0.18 -1.54 -18.96
CA ARG A 66 -0.67 -0.79 -18.06
C ARG A 66 -1.13 0.42 -18.86
N PRO A 67 -2.25 0.39 -19.60
CA PRO A 67 -2.88 1.64 -19.91
C PRO A 67 -2.97 2.31 -18.55
N THR A 68 -2.46 3.53 -18.47
CA THR A 68 -2.96 4.45 -17.47
C THR A 68 -4.45 4.54 -17.80
N LEU A 69 -5.23 3.56 -17.31
CA LEU A 69 -6.55 3.76 -16.74
C LEU A 69 -6.28 4.81 -15.68
N GLN A 70 -6.05 6.04 -16.15
CA GLN A 70 -5.84 7.21 -15.34
C GLN A 70 -7.07 7.18 -14.49
N PRO A 71 -6.94 6.81 -13.20
CA PRO A 71 -8.08 6.51 -12.40
C PRO A 71 -9.01 7.71 -12.51
N GLY A 72 -10.19 7.52 -13.10
CA GLY A 72 -11.18 8.57 -13.13
C GLY A 72 -11.41 9.01 -11.68
N PRO A 73 -11.93 10.21 -11.42
CA PRO A 73 -12.31 10.63 -10.06
C PRO A 73 -13.20 9.59 -9.34
N GLU A 74 -13.91 8.74 -10.10
CA GLU A 74 -14.66 7.57 -9.62
C GLU A 74 -13.79 6.55 -8.85
N ASN A 75 -12.52 6.41 -9.18
CA ASN A 75 -11.63 5.46 -8.53
C ASN A 75 -11.25 5.90 -7.10
N LEU A 76 -11.14 7.22 -6.82
CA LEU A 76 -10.85 7.69 -5.46
C LEU A 76 -11.94 7.31 -4.46
N ARG A 77 -13.20 7.33 -4.89
CA ARG A 77 -14.34 6.86 -4.08
C ARG A 77 -14.20 5.38 -3.75
N GLN A 78 -13.79 4.58 -4.72
CA GLN A 78 -13.57 3.15 -4.54
C GLN A 78 -12.36 2.87 -3.63
N ILE A 79 -11.25 3.56 -3.83
CA ILE A 79 -9.99 3.35 -3.09
C ILE A 79 -10.13 3.74 -1.61
N PHE A 80 -10.76 4.89 -1.34
CA PHE A 80 -11.00 5.35 0.03
C PHE A 80 -12.33 4.84 0.61
N HIS A 81 -13.07 4.04 -0.16
CA HIS A 81 -14.36 3.46 0.21
C HIS A 81 -15.37 4.49 0.74
N PHE A 82 -15.57 5.61 0.04
CA PHE A 82 -16.57 6.62 0.40
C PHE A 82 -17.59 6.86 -0.71
N ASP A 83 -18.80 7.27 -0.31
CA ASP A 83 -19.88 7.67 -1.21
C ASP A 83 -20.21 9.17 -1.07
N ASP A 84 -21.26 9.64 -1.77
CA ASP A 84 -21.66 11.04 -1.71
C ASP A 84 -22.21 11.47 -0.33
N ALA A 85 -22.87 10.56 0.40
CA ALA A 85 -23.37 10.83 1.75
C ALA A 85 -22.23 10.96 2.76
N ASP A 86 -21.17 10.16 2.59
CA ASP A 86 -19.93 10.27 3.33
C ASP A 86 -19.26 11.64 3.07
N LEU A 87 -19.21 12.08 1.81
CA LEU A 87 -18.60 13.36 1.43
C LEU A 87 -19.40 14.55 1.99
N ASP A 88 -20.74 14.49 1.95
CA ASP A 88 -21.60 15.54 2.52
C ASP A 88 -21.49 15.60 4.05
N SER A 89 -21.36 14.46 4.73
CA SER A 89 -21.09 14.40 6.17
C SER A 89 -19.73 15.04 6.49
N ASN A 90 -18.70 14.71 5.70
CA ASN A 90 -17.35 15.23 5.87
C ASN A 90 -17.28 16.74 5.64
N ARG A 91 -18.03 17.28 4.67
CA ARG A 91 -18.20 18.72 4.44
C ARG A 91 -18.84 19.44 5.63
N ALA A 92 -19.71 18.75 6.37
CA ALA A 92 -20.28 19.23 7.63
C ALA A 92 -19.33 19.06 8.84
N GLY A 93 -18.11 18.55 8.62
CA GLY A 93 -17.13 18.30 9.68
C GLY A 93 -17.44 17.07 10.54
N LEU A 94 -18.28 16.15 10.05
CA LEU A 94 -18.75 14.97 10.77
C LEU A 94 -18.40 13.68 10.04
N LEU A 95 -18.05 12.65 10.81
CA LEU A 95 -17.94 11.28 10.30
C LEU A 95 -19.32 10.72 9.99
N SER A 96 -19.47 10.12 8.81
CA SER A 96 -20.68 9.37 8.50
C SER A 96 -20.81 8.11 9.37
N ALA A 97 -22.04 7.59 9.50
CA ALA A 97 -22.27 6.33 10.20
C ALA A 97 -21.57 5.14 9.51
N ALA A 98 -21.47 5.18 8.18
CA ALA A 98 -20.82 4.13 7.38
C ALA A 98 -19.30 4.13 7.61
N GLN A 99 -18.66 5.31 7.56
CA GLN A 99 -17.24 5.48 7.89
C GLN A 99 -16.93 5.03 9.31
N ARG A 100 -17.75 5.48 10.28
CA ARG A 100 -17.60 5.08 11.69
C ARG A 100 -17.68 3.56 11.85
N SER A 101 -18.65 2.90 11.21
CA SER A 101 -18.76 1.44 11.26
C SER A 101 -17.57 0.73 10.60
N ARG A 102 -17.03 1.24 9.50
CA ARG A 102 -15.87 0.64 8.80
C ARG A 102 -14.62 0.71 9.69
N LEU A 103 -14.31 1.91 10.20
CA LEU A 103 -13.19 2.13 11.11
C LEU A 103 -13.33 1.28 12.38
N TRP A 104 -14.53 1.25 12.97
CA TRP A 104 -14.80 0.43 14.15
C TRP A 104 -14.59 -1.07 13.90
N ARG A 105 -15.04 -1.62 12.76
CA ARG A 105 -14.81 -3.04 12.42
C ARG A 105 -13.33 -3.37 12.29
N GLN A 106 -12.54 -2.48 11.70
CA GLN A 106 -11.10 -2.67 11.54
C GLN A 106 -10.38 -2.67 12.89
N ASP A 107 -10.79 -1.80 13.82
CA ASP A 107 -10.17 -1.73 15.15
C ASP A 107 -10.69 -2.78 16.13
N VAL A 108 -11.93 -3.23 16.01
CA VAL A 108 -12.48 -4.29 16.88
C VAL A 108 -11.64 -5.56 16.80
N LEU A 109 -11.14 -5.93 15.62
CA LEU A 109 -10.24 -7.08 15.47
C LEU A 109 -8.91 -6.88 16.22
N LYS A 110 -8.34 -5.66 16.16
CA LYS A 110 -7.11 -5.32 16.88
C LYS A 110 -7.34 -5.32 18.40
N MET A 111 -8.45 -4.74 18.86
CA MET A 111 -8.83 -4.74 20.27
C MET A 111 -9.07 -6.15 20.79
N LEU A 112 -9.74 -7.01 20.01
CA LEU A 112 -9.96 -8.40 20.37
C LEU A 112 -8.63 -9.16 20.46
N GLY A 113 -7.74 -8.97 19.49
CA GLY A 113 -6.38 -9.53 19.54
C GLY A 113 -5.60 -9.06 20.76
N ALA A 114 -5.63 -7.76 21.06
CA ALA A 114 -5.01 -7.19 22.25
C ALA A 114 -5.57 -7.81 23.54
N ALA A 115 -6.90 -7.90 23.66
CA ALA A 115 -7.57 -8.48 24.81
C ALA A 115 -7.20 -9.96 25.00
N VAL A 116 -7.17 -10.75 23.92
CA VAL A 116 -6.76 -12.16 23.95
C VAL A 116 -5.31 -12.29 24.41
N CYS A 117 -4.39 -11.49 23.86
CA CYS A 117 -2.98 -11.50 24.28
C CYS A 117 -2.81 -11.13 25.76
N LEU A 118 -3.53 -10.12 26.25
CA LEU A 118 -3.48 -9.71 27.65
C LEU A 118 -4.03 -10.80 28.57
N VAL A 119 -5.22 -11.34 28.28
CA VAL A 119 -5.84 -12.39 29.09
C VAL A 119 -4.97 -13.65 29.08
N ALA A 120 -4.50 -14.09 27.91
CA ALA A 120 -3.63 -15.27 27.80
C ALA A 120 -2.31 -15.05 28.55
N GLY A 121 -1.68 -13.88 28.42
CA GLY A 121 -0.45 -13.55 29.13
C GLY A 121 -0.62 -13.52 30.65
N VAL A 122 -1.71 -12.94 31.15
CA VAL A 122 -2.03 -12.92 32.59
C VAL A 122 -2.31 -14.32 33.10
N MET A 123 -3.19 -15.08 32.43
CA MET A 123 -3.53 -16.46 32.82
C MET A 123 -2.31 -17.37 32.81
N PHE A 124 -1.43 -17.21 31.82
CA PHE A 124 -0.18 -17.97 31.72
C PHE A 124 0.73 -17.68 32.93
N ASN A 125 0.92 -16.40 33.29
CA ASN A 125 1.73 -16.04 34.45
C ASN A 125 1.12 -16.55 35.77
N VAL A 126 -0.20 -16.46 35.93
CA VAL A 126 -0.90 -16.99 37.12
C VAL A 126 -0.72 -18.51 37.23
N ALA A 127 -0.89 -19.26 36.14
CA ALA A 127 -0.70 -20.71 36.12
C ALA A 127 0.76 -21.09 36.44
N LEU A 128 1.73 -20.31 35.97
CA LEU A 128 3.14 -20.52 36.27
C LEU A 128 3.45 -20.28 37.76
N LEU A 129 2.91 -19.20 38.34
CA LEU A 129 3.06 -18.89 39.77
C LEU A 129 2.34 -19.90 40.68
N ALA A 130 1.23 -20.47 40.23
CA ALA A 130 0.50 -21.53 40.93
C ALA A 130 1.20 -22.90 40.84
N GLY A 131 2.32 -23.01 40.12
CA GLY A 131 3.06 -24.26 39.94
C GLY A 131 2.39 -25.26 39.00
N TRP A 132 1.36 -24.85 38.25
CA TRP A 132 0.66 -25.71 37.29
C TRP A 132 1.49 -26.00 36.03
N MET A 133 2.50 -25.17 35.75
CA MET A 133 3.46 -25.39 34.68
C MET A 133 4.89 -25.47 35.24
N THR A 134 5.61 -26.53 34.92
CA THR A 134 7.00 -26.77 35.38
C THR A 134 8.06 -26.11 34.47
N ALA A 135 7.66 -25.12 33.66
CA ALA A 135 8.52 -24.44 32.71
C ALA A 135 9.53 -23.53 33.44
N HIS A 136 10.71 -24.07 33.73
CA HIS A 136 11.81 -23.35 34.37
C HIS A 136 12.19 -22.11 33.53
N GLY A 137 12.08 -20.91 34.12
CA GLY A 137 12.59 -19.60 33.66
C GLY A 137 12.02 -19.06 32.33
N ARG A 138 11.96 -19.88 31.28
CA ARG A 138 11.53 -19.52 29.92
C ARG A 138 10.01 -19.29 29.82
N GLY A 139 9.23 -19.92 30.70
CA GLY A 139 7.78 -19.71 30.73
C GLY A 139 7.41 -18.27 31.11
N ALA A 140 8.00 -17.73 32.16
CA ALA A 140 7.68 -16.38 32.63
C ALA A 140 7.95 -15.32 31.56
N ALA A 141 9.05 -15.47 30.80
CA ALA A 141 9.38 -14.57 29.69
C ALA A 141 8.30 -14.56 28.59
N LEU A 142 7.72 -15.72 28.25
CA LEU A 142 6.65 -15.81 27.26
C LEU A 142 5.38 -15.10 27.75
N GLY A 143 4.99 -15.33 29.01
CA GLY A 143 3.82 -14.69 29.60
C GLY A 143 3.95 -13.16 29.62
N VAL A 144 5.11 -12.64 30.04
CA VAL A 144 5.41 -11.20 30.00
C VAL A 144 5.40 -10.66 28.56
N SER A 145 5.95 -11.41 27.61
CA SER A 145 5.96 -11.01 26.19
C SER A 145 4.54 -10.87 25.63
N LEU A 146 3.64 -11.80 25.97
CA LEU A 146 2.23 -11.72 25.56
C LEU A 146 1.52 -10.49 26.13
N ILE A 147 1.80 -10.15 27.40
CA ILE A 147 1.26 -8.94 28.03
C ILE A 147 1.78 -7.69 27.30
N LEU A 148 3.09 -7.62 27.03
CA LEU A 148 3.69 -6.48 26.32
C LEU A 148 3.11 -6.30 24.91
N VAL A 149 2.97 -7.39 24.15
CA VAL A 149 2.31 -7.35 22.83
C VAL A 149 0.88 -6.86 22.96
N GLY A 150 0.12 -7.38 23.93
CA GLY A 150 -1.25 -6.94 24.21
C GLY A 150 -1.35 -5.45 24.54
N LEU A 151 -0.43 -4.92 25.35
CA LEU A 151 -0.37 -3.50 25.69
C LEU A 151 -0.04 -2.62 24.47
N ILE A 152 0.93 -3.02 23.65
CA ILE A 152 1.28 -2.28 22.43
C ILE A 152 0.08 -2.21 21.49
N LEU A 153 -0.60 -3.34 21.26
CA LEU A 153 -1.80 -3.38 20.43
C LEU A 153 -2.94 -2.52 21.02
N ALA A 154 -3.11 -2.53 22.34
CA ALA A 154 -4.11 -1.72 23.02
C ALA A 154 -3.83 -0.21 22.88
N VAL A 155 -2.56 0.22 23.03
CA VAL A 155 -2.17 1.63 22.86
C VAL A 155 -2.40 2.08 21.42
N TRP A 156 -1.99 1.29 20.43
CA TRP A 156 -2.23 1.61 19.02
C TRP A 156 -3.72 1.67 18.68
N SER A 157 -4.53 0.80 19.26
CA SER A 157 -5.98 0.85 19.08
C SER A 157 -6.64 2.03 19.79
N ALA A 158 -6.07 2.51 20.89
CA ALA A 158 -6.61 3.62 21.65
C ALA A 158 -6.54 4.93 20.86
N GLU A 159 -5.49 5.13 20.05
CA GLU A 159 -5.36 6.32 19.20
C GLU A 159 -6.51 6.42 18.19
N THR A 160 -6.84 5.33 17.49
CA THR A 160 -7.97 5.34 16.56
C THR A 160 -9.29 5.55 17.30
N TRP A 161 -9.46 4.94 18.48
CA TRP A 161 -10.68 5.12 19.27
C TRP A 161 -10.88 6.55 19.75
N LEU A 162 -9.78 7.24 20.11
CA LEU A 162 -9.81 8.66 20.47
C LEU A 162 -10.16 9.57 19.29
N ASP A 163 -9.88 9.15 18.05
CA ASP A 163 -10.33 9.86 16.85
C ASP A 163 -11.79 9.59 16.51
N LEU A 164 -12.31 8.39 16.82
CA LEU A 164 -13.70 8.02 16.55
C LEU A 164 -14.70 8.64 17.54
N MET A 165 -14.29 8.86 18.79
CA MET A 165 -15.16 9.36 19.86
C MET A 165 -15.76 10.74 19.57
N PRO A 166 -14.97 11.75 19.14
CA PRO A 166 -15.50 13.06 18.76
C PRO A 166 -16.43 13.01 17.55
N GLY A 167 -16.22 12.04 16.65
CA GLY A 167 -16.94 11.95 15.38
C GLY A 167 -16.67 13.13 14.45
N SER A 168 -15.65 13.95 14.73
CA SER A 168 -15.31 15.15 13.97
C SER A 168 -14.28 14.85 12.90
N VAL A 169 -14.41 15.52 11.76
CA VAL A 169 -13.50 15.43 10.63
C VAL A 169 -12.79 16.76 10.46
N LEU A 170 -11.48 16.72 10.22
CA LEU A 170 -10.70 17.89 9.87
C LEU A 170 -10.59 18.03 8.36
N THR A 171 -10.46 19.27 7.91
CA THR A 171 -10.33 19.62 6.49
C THR A 171 -8.99 20.28 6.25
N ALA A 172 -8.26 19.80 5.24
CA ALA A 172 -7.11 20.47 4.67
C ALA A 172 -7.49 20.96 3.26
N GLU A 173 -7.33 22.26 3.00
CA GLU A 173 -7.53 22.86 1.68
C GLU A 173 -6.20 23.40 1.17
N GLY A 174 -5.90 23.14 -0.11
CA GLY A 174 -4.67 23.59 -0.72
C GLY A 174 -4.42 22.94 -2.07
N TYR A 175 -3.23 23.20 -2.61
CA TYR A 175 -2.74 22.48 -3.77
C TYR A 175 -2.26 21.10 -3.32
N LEU A 176 -2.93 20.07 -3.81
CA LEU A 176 -2.62 18.69 -3.49
C LEU A 176 -1.51 18.20 -4.43
N ARG A 177 -0.44 17.65 -3.87
CA ARG A 177 0.70 17.09 -4.59
C ARG A 177 1.00 15.67 -4.12
N PRO A 178 0.99 14.65 -5.01
CA PRO A 178 1.50 13.34 -4.65
C PRO A 178 3.02 13.40 -4.47
N THR A 179 3.50 12.82 -3.38
CA THR A 179 4.93 12.75 -3.07
C THR A 179 5.30 11.35 -2.60
N GLU A 180 6.55 10.97 -2.80
CA GLU A 180 7.07 9.67 -2.34
C GLU A 180 8.14 9.91 -1.29
N ARG A 181 8.10 9.11 -0.23
CA ARG A 181 9.12 9.11 0.82
C ARG A 181 9.77 7.74 0.88
N ILE A 182 11.04 7.66 0.51
CA ILE A 182 11.84 6.45 0.68
C ILE A 182 12.30 6.41 2.14
N VAL A 183 11.91 5.35 2.85
CA VAL A 183 12.32 5.09 4.23
C VAL A 183 13.26 3.89 4.24
N SER A 184 14.50 4.11 4.69
CA SER A 184 15.49 3.04 4.85
C SER A 184 15.20 2.24 6.12
N GLY A 185 14.78 0.99 5.97
CA GLY A 185 14.56 0.05 7.07
C GLY A 185 15.66 -1.01 7.18
N ARG A 186 15.58 -1.85 8.23
CA ARG A 186 16.49 -2.99 8.45
C ARG A 186 16.51 -3.99 7.28
N TYR A 187 15.43 -4.04 6.49
CA TYR A 187 15.24 -4.97 5.38
C TYR A 187 15.41 -4.33 3.99
N GLY A 188 15.94 -3.10 3.92
CA GLY A 188 16.10 -2.34 2.68
C GLY A 188 15.21 -1.08 2.62
N PRO A 189 15.31 -0.31 1.52
CA PRO A 189 14.47 0.85 1.30
C PRO A 189 13.02 0.42 1.07
N SER A 190 12.08 1.11 1.69
CA SER A 190 10.64 0.98 1.47
C SER A 190 10.08 2.32 1.03
N THR A 191 9.32 2.33 -0.06
CA THR A 191 8.64 3.53 -0.56
C THR A 191 7.30 3.68 0.15
N ILE A 192 7.12 4.81 0.84
CA ILE A 192 5.84 5.23 1.40
C ILE A 192 5.26 6.27 0.45
N TYR A 193 4.04 6.02 -0.02
CA TYR A 193 3.30 6.93 -0.86
C TYR A 193 2.56 7.95 -0.01
N CYS A 194 2.78 9.22 -0.31
CA CYS A 194 2.26 10.34 0.45
C CYS A 194 1.47 11.28 -0.47
N ILE A 195 0.59 12.06 0.14
CA ILE A 195 0.05 13.27 -0.47
C ILE A 195 0.30 14.46 0.43
N GLU A 196 0.71 15.56 -0.17
CA GLU A 196 0.95 16.83 0.47
C GLU A 196 -0.15 17.81 0.08
N ILE A 197 -0.73 18.49 1.08
CA ILE A 197 -1.70 19.56 0.85
C ILE A 197 -1.45 20.67 1.89
N GLY A 198 -0.99 21.82 1.40
CA GLY A 198 -0.44 22.87 2.28
C GLY A 198 0.82 22.39 3.00
N ASN A 199 0.84 22.49 4.34
CA ASN A 199 1.97 22.06 5.19
C ASN A 199 1.75 20.68 5.84
N GLN A 200 0.83 19.89 5.30
CA GLN A 200 0.45 18.60 5.84
C GLN A 200 0.75 17.49 4.86
N THR A 201 1.24 16.37 5.37
CA THR A 201 1.56 15.16 4.62
C THR A 201 0.74 14.01 5.18
N PHE A 202 0.16 13.23 4.28
CA PHE A 202 -0.71 12.10 4.59
C PHE A 202 -0.20 10.85 3.88
N ASP A 203 0.00 9.77 4.63
CA ASP A 203 0.33 8.47 4.04
C ASP A 203 -0.94 7.89 3.37
N VAL A 204 -0.81 7.43 2.13
CA VAL A 204 -1.93 6.88 1.34
C VAL A 204 -1.58 5.56 0.67
N PRO A 205 -2.57 4.71 0.33
CA PRO A 205 -2.33 3.53 -0.50
C PRO A 205 -1.73 3.92 -1.86
N MET A 206 -0.87 3.08 -2.42
CA MET A 206 -0.29 3.27 -3.77
C MET A 206 -1.37 3.56 -4.82
N ALA A 207 -2.49 2.82 -4.80
CA ALA A 207 -3.61 3.06 -5.71
C ALA A 207 -4.19 4.48 -5.59
N ALA A 208 -4.23 5.06 -4.38
CA ALA A 208 -4.68 6.44 -4.19
C ALA A 208 -3.65 7.43 -4.72
N HIS A 209 -2.37 7.19 -4.48
CA HIS A 209 -1.28 8.01 -5.01
C HIS A 209 -1.33 8.09 -6.54
N ASP A 210 -1.49 6.96 -7.22
CA ASP A 210 -1.56 6.88 -8.68
C ASP A 210 -2.86 7.48 -9.25
N ALA A 211 -3.95 7.45 -8.47
CA ALA A 211 -5.24 8.01 -8.85
C ALA A 211 -5.35 9.53 -8.63
N ILE A 212 -4.54 10.06 -7.74
CA ILE A 212 -4.58 11.46 -7.34
C ILE A 212 -3.88 12.30 -8.39
N ARG A 213 -4.58 13.33 -8.87
CA ARG A 213 -4.01 14.36 -9.75
C ARG A 213 -3.70 15.61 -8.96
N GLU A 214 -2.57 16.21 -9.28
CA GLU A 214 -2.20 17.52 -8.76
C GLU A 214 -3.30 18.55 -9.04
N GLY A 215 -3.53 19.44 -8.08
CA GLY A 215 -4.52 20.50 -8.23
C GLY A 215 -5.09 20.97 -6.89
N LYS A 216 -5.82 22.07 -6.95
CA LYS A 216 -6.51 22.59 -5.77
C LYS A 216 -7.65 21.65 -5.38
N ARG A 217 -7.61 21.13 -4.15
CA ARG A 217 -8.61 20.21 -3.61
C ARG A 217 -8.84 20.44 -2.12
N ARG A 218 -9.88 19.81 -1.59
CA ARG A 218 -10.11 19.65 -0.16
C ARG A 218 -9.98 18.19 0.21
N LEU A 219 -9.29 17.92 1.31
CA LEU A 219 -9.07 16.60 1.85
C LEU A 219 -9.63 16.55 3.27
N TYR A 220 -10.32 15.46 3.57
CA TYR A 220 -10.98 15.22 4.86
C TYR A 220 -10.27 14.09 5.58
N TYR A 221 -9.90 14.30 6.85
CA TYR A 221 -9.04 13.38 7.60
C TYR A 221 -9.33 13.36 9.11
N LEU A 222 -8.84 12.30 9.78
CA LEU A 222 -8.88 12.15 11.24
C LEU A 222 -7.72 12.87 11.92
N HIS A 223 -7.97 13.51 13.07
CA HIS A 223 -7.00 14.41 13.69
C HIS A 223 -5.70 13.74 14.14
N ARG A 224 -5.75 12.62 14.87
CA ARG A 224 -4.57 11.98 15.46
C ARG A 224 -3.90 11.03 14.49
N THR A 225 -4.65 10.13 13.87
CA THR A 225 -4.11 9.13 12.95
C THR A 225 -3.74 9.70 11.59
N ARG A 226 -4.24 10.91 11.26
CA ARG A 226 -4.11 11.52 9.94
C ARG A 226 -4.62 10.62 8.82
N THR A 227 -5.55 9.73 9.11
CA THR A 227 -6.15 8.86 8.09
C THR A 227 -7.03 9.69 7.16
N VAL A 228 -6.74 9.62 5.86
CA VAL A 228 -7.55 10.26 4.81
C VAL A 228 -8.86 9.51 4.67
N LEU A 229 -9.98 10.23 4.76
CA LEU A 229 -11.32 9.66 4.69
C LEU A 229 -11.94 9.85 3.30
N SER A 230 -11.76 11.04 2.73
CA SER A 230 -12.26 11.38 1.40
C SER A 230 -11.53 12.58 0.83
N VAL A 231 -11.57 12.73 -0.49
CA VAL A 231 -11.00 13.87 -1.22
C VAL A 231 -12.09 14.44 -2.13
N ASP A 232 -12.29 15.75 -2.10
CA ASP A 232 -13.23 16.42 -2.99
C ASP A 232 -12.79 16.25 -4.47
N PRO A 233 -13.74 16.18 -5.42
CA PRO A 233 -13.42 16.24 -6.84
C PRO A 233 -12.73 17.57 -7.17
N PRO A 234 -11.93 17.63 -8.27
CA PRO A 234 -11.31 18.88 -8.68
C PRO A 234 -12.38 19.96 -8.93
N GLU A 235 -12.12 21.20 -8.48
CA GLU A 235 -12.94 22.35 -8.86
C GLU A 235 -12.95 22.48 -10.39
N LYS A 236 -14.14 22.60 -11.00
CA LYS A 236 -14.31 22.76 -12.45
C LYS A 236 -13.88 24.15 -12.92
#